data_AF-A0A966K829-F1
#
_entry.id   AF-A0A966K829-F1
#
_cell.length_a   1.000
_cell.length_b   1.000
_cell.length_c   1.000
_cell.angle_alpha   90.00
_cell.angle_beta   90.00
_cell.angle_gamma   90.00
#
_symmetry.space_group_name_H-M   'P 1'
#
loop_
_entity.id
_entity.type
_entity.pdbx_description
1 polymer ?
#
loop_
_entity_poly.entity_id
_entity_poly.type
_entity_poly.pdbx_seq_one_letter_code
_entity_poly.pdbx_strand_id
1 'polypeptide(L)' 'GVDFWANPDLVATPKYAALTAGFFWSTHGLNALADNLDYEKMTKKINGGLIGLEDRKKHIQEAIAVIA' A
#
# COMPACT_ATOMS: atom_id res chain seq x y z
N GLY A 1 3.45 -18.32 11.40
CA GLY A 1 3.79 -17.23 10.47
C GLY A 1 5.25 -17.31 10.08
N VAL A 2 5.72 -16.47 9.16
CA VAL A 2 7.16 -16.34 8.83
C VAL A 2 7.81 -15.39 9.84
N ASP A 3 9.00 -15.76 10.32
CA ASP A 3 9.76 -14.93 11.26
C ASP A 3 10.64 -13.93 10.50
N PHE A 4 10.13 -12.70 10.38
CA PHE A 4 10.85 -11.58 9.77
C PHE A 4 11.84 -10.90 10.73
N TRP A 5 11.83 -11.21 12.03
CA TRP A 5 12.85 -10.71 12.95
C TRP A 5 14.18 -11.43 12.76
N ALA A 6 14.11 -12.75 12.59
CA ALA A 6 15.30 -13.55 12.30
C ALA A 6 15.86 -13.27 10.90
N ASN A 7 15.00 -12.98 9.92
CA ASN A 7 15.37 -12.76 8.51
C ASN A 7 14.58 -11.61 7.86
N PRO A 8 14.89 -10.35 8.19
CA PRO A 8 14.13 -9.19 7.69
C PRO A 8 14.21 -9.03 6.17
N ASP A 9 15.32 -9.43 5.55
CA ASP A 9 15.54 -9.34 4.10
C ASP A 9 14.54 -10.18 3.29
N LEU A 10 13.86 -11.15 3.92
CA LEU A 10 12.78 -11.87 3.27
C LEU A 10 11.73 -10.93 2.72
N VAL A 11 11.44 -9.80 3.39
CA VAL A 11 10.47 -8.79 2.94
C VAL A 11 10.85 -8.17 1.58
N ALA A 12 12.13 -8.18 1.20
CA ALA A 12 12.58 -7.71 -0.11
C ALA A 12 12.37 -8.77 -1.23
N THR A 13 12.07 -10.01 -0.89
CA THR A 13 11.77 -11.05 -1.90
C THR A 13 10.35 -10.85 -2.48
N PRO A 14 10.11 -11.19 -3.76
CA PRO A 14 8.81 -10.93 -4.40
C PRO A 14 7.60 -11.46 -3.64
N LYS A 15 7.70 -12.68 -3.12
CA LYS A 15 6.61 -13.33 -2.36
C LYS A 15 6.26 -12.54 -1.11
N TYR A 16 7.25 -12.22 -0.28
CA TYR A 16 6.98 -11.60 1.01
C TYR A 16 6.77 -10.10 0.89
N ALA A 17 7.35 -9.43 -0.11
CA ALA A 17 7.02 -8.04 -0.43
C ALA A 17 5.51 -7.86 -0.67
N ALA A 18 4.92 -8.73 -1.50
CA ALA A 18 3.48 -8.68 -1.76
C ALA A 18 2.65 -9.02 -0.51
N LEU A 19 3.04 -10.06 0.25
CA LEU A 19 2.30 -10.49 1.42
C LEU A 19 2.33 -9.46 2.56
N THR A 20 3.47 -8.82 2.82
CA THR A 20 3.57 -7.79 3.86
C THR A 20 2.86 -6.51 3.46
N ALA A 21 2.93 -6.11 2.18
CA ALA A 21 2.14 -4.98 1.66
C ALA A 21 0.62 -5.23 1.81
N GLY A 22 0.15 -6.42 1.42
CA GLY A 22 -1.25 -6.82 1.59
C GLY A 22 -1.68 -6.91 3.05
N PHE A 23 -0.80 -7.42 3.93
CA PHE A 23 -1.03 -7.45 5.38
C PHE A 23 -1.19 -6.03 5.95
N PHE A 24 -0.27 -5.11 5.64
CA PHE A 24 -0.36 -3.71 6.08
C PHE A 24 -1.68 -3.09 5.60
N TRP A 25 -1.99 -3.25 4.31
CA TRP A 25 -3.21 -2.73 3.71
C TRP A 25 -4.48 -3.20 4.43
N SER A 26 -4.60 -4.51 4.65
CA SER A 26 -5.76 -5.12 5.31
C SER A 26 -5.89 -4.68 6.77
N THR A 27 -4.80 -4.75 7.54
CA THR A 27 -4.80 -4.44 8.97
C THR A 27 -4.98 -2.95 9.27
N HIS A 28 -4.63 -2.07 8.34
CA HIS A 28 -4.79 -0.63 8.49
C HIS A 28 -6.10 -0.12 7.86
N GLY A 29 -6.98 -1.00 7.39
CA GLY A 29 -8.31 -0.63 6.89
C GLY A 29 -8.26 0.26 5.66
N LEU A 30 -7.32 0.02 4.74
CA LEU A 30 -7.14 0.85 3.56
C LEU A 30 -8.21 0.62 2.48
N ASN A 31 -8.90 -0.53 2.47
CA ASN A 31 -10.03 -0.79 1.57
C ASN A 31 -11.08 0.32 1.63
N ALA A 32 -11.56 0.64 2.84
CA ALA A 32 -12.59 1.66 3.01
C ALA A 32 -12.13 3.06 2.54
N LEU A 33 -10.83 3.37 2.62
CA LEU A 33 -10.30 4.63 2.10
C LEU A 33 -10.22 4.61 0.58
N ALA A 34 -9.80 3.50 -0.01
CA ALA A 34 -9.74 3.31 -1.46
C ALA A 34 -11.15 3.33 -2.09
N ASP A 35 -12.13 2.65 -1.50
CA ASP A 35 -13.52 2.61 -1.97
C ASP A 35 -14.16 4.01 -1.98
N ASN A 36 -13.77 4.86 -1.04
CA ASN A 36 -14.21 6.26 -0.95
C ASN A 36 -13.32 7.23 -1.74
N LEU A 37 -12.32 6.73 -2.49
CA LEU A 37 -11.34 7.53 -3.23
C LEU A 37 -10.58 8.56 -2.35
N ASP A 38 -10.43 8.28 -1.05
CA ASP A 38 -9.77 9.16 -0.07
C ASP A 38 -8.25 8.94 -0.06
N TYR A 39 -7.61 9.35 -1.16
CA TYR A 39 -6.18 9.17 -1.37
C TYR A 39 -5.31 9.95 -0.38
N GLU A 40 -5.81 11.05 0.18
CA GLU A 40 -5.09 11.83 1.19
C GLU A 40 -5.00 11.09 2.51
N LYS A 41 -6.13 10.58 3.03
CA LYS A 41 -6.09 9.78 4.25
C LYS A 41 -5.33 8.47 4.03
N MET A 42 -5.48 7.85 2.86
CA MET A 42 -4.70 6.65 2.51
C MET A 42 -3.20 6.93 2.52
N THR A 43 -2.75 8.03 1.91
CA THR A 43 -1.33 8.42 1.89
C THR A 43 -0.81 8.73 3.30
N LYS A 44 -1.58 9.48 4.10
CA LYS A 44 -1.24 9.74 5.52
C LYS A 44 -1.14 8.45 6.32
N LYS A 45 -2.02 7.48 6.08
CA LYS A 45 -2.01 6.22 6.82
C LYS A 45 -0.83 5.32 6.46
N ILE A 46 -0.38 5.36 5.20
CA ILE A 46 0.79 4.60 4.74
C ILE A 46 2.11 5.27 5.16
N ASN A 47 2.24 6.59 5.01
CA ASN A 47 3.52 7.30 5.15
C ASN A 47 3.62 8.26 6.35
N GLY A 48 2.55 8.43 7.13
CA GLY A 48 2.49 9.43 8.20
C GLY A 48 2.30 10.88 7.73
N GLY A 49 2.17 11.13 6.43
CA GLY A 49 2.04 12.47 5.85
C GLY A 49 1.53 12.45 4.41
N LEU A 50 1.67 13.55 3.67
CA LEU A 50 1.23 13.67 2.26
C LEU A 50 2.39 13.60 1.25
N ILE A 51 3.53 13.07 1.67
CA ILE A 51 4.72 12.96 0.82
C ILE A 51 4.40 12.03 -0.37
N GLY A 52 4.54 12.58 -1.58
CA GLY A 52 4.27 11.87 -2.83
C GLY A 52 2.79 11.70 -3.18
N LEU A 53 1.88 12.48 -2.58
CA LEU A 53 0.43 12.37 -2.84
C LEU A 53 0.08 12.46 -4.34
N GLU A 54 0.62 13.47 -5.05
CA GLU A 54 0.28 13.68 -6.46
C GLU A 54 0.79 12.55 -7.36
N ASP A 55 1.97 12.01 -7.06
CA ASP A 55 2.51 10.84 -7.76
C ASP A 55 1.64 9.60 -7.53
N ARG A 56 1.16 9.39 -6.30
CA ARG A 56 0.22 8.29 -5.98
C ARG A 56 -1.09 8.44 -6.75
N LYS A 57 -1.66 9.65 -6.80
CA LYS A 57 -2.89 9.91 -7.56
C LYS A 57 -2.70 9.61 -9.05
N LYS A 58 -1.58 10.05 -9.63
CA LYS A 58 -1.22 9.76 -11.03
C LYS A 58 -1.17 8.26 -11.29
N HIS A 59 -0.42 7.49 -10.50
CA HIS A 59 -0.31 6.03 -10.70
C HIS A 59 -1.63 5.30 -10.49
N ILE A 60 -2.49 5.75 -9.57
CA ILE A 60 -3.83 5.18 -9.40
C ILE A 60 -4.68 5.41 -10.65
N GLN A 61 -4.64 6.61 -11.23
CA GLN A 61 -5.37 6.92 -12.47
C GLN A 61 -4.87 6.06 -13.65
N GLU A 62 -3.55 5.90 -13.78
CA GLU A 62 -2.95 5.02 -14.79
C GLU A 62 -3.39 3.57 -14.61
N ALA A 63 -3.42 3.06 -13.36
CA ALA A 63 -3.89 1.71 -13.07
C ALA A 63 -5.38 1.52 -13.38
N ILE A 64 -6.24 2.49 -13.01
CA ILE A 64 -7.67 2.47 -13.32
C ILE A 64 -7.90 2.45 -14.84
N ALA A 65 -7.14 3.25 -15.59
CA ALA A 65 -7.25 3.33 -17.04
C ALA A 65 -6.88 2.02 -17.77
N VAL A 66 -6.07 1.15 -17.15
CA VAL A 66 -5.71 -0.17 -17.70
C VAL A 66 -6.74 -1.25 -17.36
N ILE A 67 -7.47 -1.08 -16.26
CA ILE A 67 -8.44 -2.09 -15.74
C ILE A 67 -9.87 -1.81 -16.23
N ALA A 68 -10.17 -0.56 -16.61
CA ALA A 68 -11.44 -0.16 -17.22
C ALA A 68 -11.58 -0.68 -18.67
#